data_AF-A0A352RPS2-F1
#
_entry.id   AF-A0A352RPS2-F1
#
_cell.length_a   1.000
_cell.length_b   1.000
_cell.length_c   1.000
_cell.angle_alpha   90.00
_cell.angle_beta   90.00
_cell.angle_gamma   90.00
#
_symmetry.space_group_name_H-M   'P 1'
#
loop_
_entity.id
_entity.type
_entity.pdbx_description
1 polymer ?
#
loop_
_entity_poly.entity_id
_entity_poly.type
_entity_poly.pdbx_seq_one_letter_code
_entity_poly.pdbx_strand_id
1 'polypeptide(L)' 'MPDLNKLKGIMVEKGKTYVDGARIIGCSVTSFSAKMNGKSSFTVLEANELSNALHLSREERATIFLA' A
#
# COMPACT_ATOMS: atom_id res chain seq x y z
N MET A 1 -6.09 -12.67 3.34
CA MET A 1 -5.37 -12.19 2.13
C MET A 1 -5.41 -10.68 2.19
N PRO A 2 -4.31 -9.96 1.92
CA PRO A 2 -4.27 -8.51 2.12
C PRO A 2 -5.36 -7.79 1.32
N ASP A 3 -6.05 -6.85 1.96
CA ASP A 3 -7.19 -6.13 1.40
C ASP A 3 -6.74 -4.93 0.55
N LEU A 4 -6.16 -5.26 -0.61
CA LEU A 4 -5.54 -4.30 -1.52
C LEU A 4 -6.55 -3.32 -2.15
N ASN A 5 -7.83 -3.71 -2.23
CA ASN A 5 -8.91 -2.82 -2.64
C ASN A 5 -9.10 -1.67 -1.66
N LYS A 6 -9.04 -1.98 -0.36
CA LYS A 6 -9.15 -0.95 0.69
C LYS A 6 -7.95 -0.01 0.66
N LEU A 7 -6.74 -0.54 0.50
CA LEU A 7 -5.53 0.27 0.32
C LEU A 7 -5.67 1.22 -0.89
N LYS A 8 -6.19 0.73 -2.02
CA LYS A 8 -6.43 1.54 -3.22
C LYS A 8 -7.43 2.66 -2.94
N GLY A 9 -8.52 2.39 -2.22
CA GLY A 9 -9.48 3.40 -1.79
C GLY A 9 -8.81 4.54 -1.03
N ILE A 10 -8.02 4.20 -0.01
CA ILE A 10 -7.35 5.19 0.84
C ILE A 10 -6.31 6.00 0.06
N MET A 11 -5.57 5.36 -0.87
CA MET A 11 -4.65 6.09 -1.74
C MET A 11 -5.39 7.15 -2.56
N VAL A 12 -6.55 6.80 -3.15
CA VAL A 12 -7.38 7.74 -3.92
C VAL A 12 -7.95 8.84 -3.02
N GLU A 13 -8.46 8.51 -1.84
CA GLU A 13 -8.97 9.48 -0.85
C GLU A 13 -7.90 10.49 -0.42
N LYS A 14 -6.63 10.06 -0.37
CA LYS A 14 -5.48 10.92 -0.04
C LYS A 14 -4.84 11.60 -1.24
N GLY A 15 -5.40 11.45 -2.44
CA GLY A 15 -4.85 12.02 -3.67
C GLY A 15 -3.50 11.42 -4.08
N LYS A 16 -3.18 10.21 -3.60
CA LYS A 16 -1.94 9.50 -3.89
C LYS A 16 -2.11 8.60 -5.10
N THR A 17 -1.19 8.73 -6.04
CA THR A 17 -1.15 7.87 -7.23
C THR A 17 -0.25 6.65 -6.99
N TYR A 18 -0.34 5.66 -7.88
CA TYR A 18 0.56 4.51 -7.89
C TYR A 18 2.04 4.92 -7.99
N VAL A 19 2.32 6.04 -8.65
CA VAL A 19 3.68 6.60 -8.75
C VAL A 19 4.16 7.10 -7.39
N ASP A 20 3.28 7.76 -6.64
CA ASP A 20 3.59 8.24 -5.28
C ASP A 20 3.83 7.06 -4.34
N GLY A 21 2.94 6.06 -4.35
CA GLY A 21 3.08 4.84 -3.56
C GLY A 21 4.38 4.09 -3.86
N ALA A 22 4.74 3.97 -5.14
CA ALA A 22 5.99 3.36 -5.56
C ALA A 22 7.21 4.15 -5.07
N ARG A 23 7.18 5.48 -5.15
CA ARG A 23 8.22 6.36 -4.60
C ARG A 23 8.37 6.23 -3.09
N ILE A 24 7.26 6.17 -2.35
CA ILE A 24 7.24 6.06 -0.89
C ILE A 24 8.01 4.81 -0.44
N ILE A 25 7.75 3.67 -1.08
CA ILE A 25 8.40 2.40 -0.70
C ILE A 25 9.69 2.12 -1.47
N GLY A 26 10.13 3.06 -2.32
CA GLY A 26 11.38 2.94 -3.10
C GLY A 26 11.37 1.85 -4.17
N CYS A 27 10.21 1.56 -4.78
CA CYS A 27 10.09 0.58 -5.86
C CYS A 27 9.61 1.19 -7.18
N SER A 28 9.63 0.40 -8.25
CA SER A 28 9.07 0.79 -9.56
C SER A 28 7.54 0.77 -9.53
N VAL A 29 6.91 1.67 -10.29
CA VAL A 29 5.44 1.74 -10.44
C VAL A 29 4.84 0.40 -10.88
N THR A 30 5.56 -0.33 -11.74
CA THR A 30 5.18 -1.67 -12.19
C THR A 30 5.18 -2.69 -11.06
N SER A 31 6.20 -2.67 -10.19
CA SER A 31 6.28 -3.54 -9.01
C SER A 31 5.20 -3.17 -7.99
N PHE A 32 4.96 -1.88 -7.77
CA PHE A 32 3.87 -1.42 -6.92
C PHE A 32 2.51 -1.90 -7.44
N SER A 33 2.27 -1.76 -8.75
CA SER A 33 1.05 -2.25 -9.40
C SER A 33 0.91 -3.77 -9.27
N ALA A 34 1.99 -4.54 -9.48
CA ALA A 34 1.97 -5.99 -9.27
C ALA A 34 1.59 -6.34 -7.83
N LYS A 35 2.11 -5.61 -6.84
CA LYS A 35 1.75 -5.77 -5.42
C LYS A 35 0.29 -5.44 -5.14
N MET A 36 -0.19 -4.32 -5.66
CA MET A 36 -1.59 -3.89 -5.55
C MET A 36 -2.60 -4.81 -6.25
N ASN A 37 -2.14 -5.62 -7.21
CA ASN A 37 -2.94 -6.64 -7.89
C ASN A 37 -2.75 -8.05 -7.28
N GLY A 38 -2.04 -8.17 -6.14
CA GLY A 38 -1.81 -9.46 -5.49
C GLY A 38 -0.85 -10.40 -6.24
N LYS A 39 -0.20 -9.95 -7.32
CA LYS A 39 0.85 -10.71 -8.02
C LYS A 39 2.15 -10.77 -7.21
N SER A 40 2.31 -9.89 -6.23
CA SER A 40 3.47 -9.83 -5.35
C SER A 40 3.05 -9.36 -3.97
N SER A 41 3.74 -9.79 -2.92
CA SER A 41 3.44 -9.37 -1.55
C SER A 41 4.21 -8.08 -1.20
N PHE A 42 3.63 -7.26 -0.32
CA PHE A 42 4.36 -6.20 0.36
C PHE A 42 5.20 -6.80 1.49
N THR A 43 6.45 -6.38 1.61
CA THR A 43 7.28 -6.69 2.78
C THR A 43 6.81 -5.88 3.99
N VAL A 44 7.17 -6.33 5.20
CA VAL A 44 6.82 -5.62 6.45
C VAL A 44 7.34 -4.17 6.44
N LEU A 45 8.53 -3.95 5.87
CA LEU A 45 9.12 -2.62 5.70
C LEU A 45 8.31 -1.76 4.74
N GLU A 46 8.02 -2.25 3.53
CA GLU A 46 7.21 -1.50 2.54
C GLU A 46 5.82 -1.17 3.07
N ALA A 47 5.17 -2.12 3.76
CA ALA A 47 3.87 -1.90 4.38
C ALA A 47 3.96 -0.83 5.48
N ASN A 48 5.04 -0.81 6.27
CA ASN A 48 5.24 0.18 7.31
C ASN A 48 5.48 1.59 6.74
N GLU A 49 6.34 1.70 5.73
CA GLU A 49 6.62 2.97 5.04
C GLU A 49 5.36 3.53 4.38
N LEU A 50 4.61 2.67 3.68
CA LEU A 50 3.36 3.05 3.02
C LEU A 50 2.30 3.45 4.05
N SER A 51 2.15 2.69 5.15
CA SER A 51 1.25 3.05 6.25
C SER A 51 1.61 4.39 6.86
N ASN A 52 2.91 4.66 7.06
CA ASN A 52 3.37 5.92 7.63
C ASN A 52 3.06 7.09 6.69
N ALA A 53 3.40 6.96 5.40
CA ALA A 53 3.15 8.00 4.40
C ALA A 53 1.65 8.25 4.15
N LEU A 54 0.82 7.21 4.26
CA LEU A 54 -0.62 7.32 4.15
C LEU A 54 -1.27 7.70 5.49
N HIS A 55 -0.52 7.84 6.59
CA HIS A 55 -1.09 8.06 7.93
C HIS A 55 -2.21 7.06 8.25
N LEU A 56 -1.97 5.77 8.01
CA LEU A 56 -2.92 4.71 8.32
C LEU A 56 -2.97 4.47 9.83
N SER A 57 -4.19 4.35 10.36
CA SER A 57 -4.40 3.88 11.73
C SER A 57 -3.96 2.42 11.88
N ARG A 58 -3.67 1.99 13.11
CA ARG A 58 -3.32 0.60 13.42
C ARG A 58 -4.36 -0.39 12.91
N GLU A 59 -5.64 -0.05 13.04
CA GLU A 59 -6.76 -0.86 12.57
C GLU A 59 -6.73 -1.00 11.04
N GLU A 60 -6.63 0.11 10.30
CA GLU A 60 -6.56 0.10 8.83
C GLU A 60 -5.35 -0.69 8.33
N ARG A 61 -4.18 -0.53 8.97
CA ARG A 61 -2.99 -1.32 8.65
C ARG A 61 -3.24 -2.81 8.85
N ALA A 62 -3.87 -3.20 9.96
CA ALA A 62 -4.18 -4.60 10.24
C ALA A 62 -5.19 -5.15 9.23
N THR A 63 -6.24 -4.41 8.91
CA THR A 63 -7.21 -4.79 7.87
C THR A 63 -6.56 -4.95 6.50
N ILE A 64 -5.63 -4.08 6.12
CA ILE A 64 -5.02 -4.13 4.78
C ILE A 64 -3.94 -5.20 4.67
N PHE A 65 -3.06 -5.31 5.66
CA PHE A 65 -1.86 -6.14 5.56
C PHE A 65 -1.88 -7.42 6.41
N LEU A 66 -2.80 -7.54 7.39
CA LEU A 66 -2.90 -8.68 8.31
C LEU A 66 -4.24 -9.45 8.21
N ALA A 67 -5.16 -9.05 7.31
CA ALA A 67 -6.41 -9.76 7.04
C ALA A 67 -6.22 -10.99 6.12
#